data_AF-A0A9X7ZFY0-F1
#
_entry.id   AF-A0A9X7ZFY0-F1
#
_cell.length_a   1.000
_cell.length_b   1.000
_cell.length_c   1.000
_cell.angle_alpha   90.00
_cell.angle_beta   90.00
_cell.angle_gamma   90.00
#
_symmetry.space_group_name_H-M   'P 1'
#
loop_
_entity.id
_entity.type
_entity.pdbx_description
1 polymer ?
#
loop_
_entity_poly.entity_id
_entity_poly.type
_entity_poly.pdbx_seq_one_letter_code
_entity_poly.pdbx_strand_id
1 'polypeptide(L)'
;MRARLLFATAMFPALPIVNAGTASANEYSCANAAATSGYVNEHKFLADVQQDCAVAYGIANADGVSTQSEASAAVAAAEQYLRSRGYDAATVEQMDIAGHGV
;
A
#
# COMPACT_ATOMS: atom_id res chain seq x y z
N MET A 1 30.36 45.73 -15.86
CA MET A 1 29.10 45.93 -15.12
C MET A 1 28.56 44.54 -14.77
N ARG A 2 28.72 44.12 -13.51
CA ARG A 2 27.69 44.11 -12.44
C ARG A 2 26.81 42.84 -12.47
N ALA A 3 27.20 41.96 -11.55
CA ALA A 3 26.55 40.80 -10.94
C ALA A 3 25.02 40.73 -10.96
N ARG A 4 24.52 39.48 -10.95
CA ARG A 4 23.67 38.96 -9.86
C ARG A 4 23.67 37.43 -9.84
N LEU A 5 24.31 36.87 -8.80
CA LEU A 5 23.94 35.57 -8.24
C LEU A 5 22.45 35.62 -7.86
N LEU A 6 21.68 34.62 -8.29
CA LEU A 6 20.37 34.35 -7.70
C LEU A 6 20.31 32.86 -7.33
N PHE A 7 20.61 32.64 -6.05
CA PHE A 7 19.95 31.73 -5.13
C PHE A 7 19.62 30.32 -5.64
N ALA A 8 20.43 29.39 -5.11
CA ALA A 8 20.02 28.03 -4.82
C ALA A 8 18.67 28.02 -4.10
N THR A 9 17.72 27.29 -4.66
CA THR A 9 16.68 26.62 -3.88
C THR A 9 16.58 25.22 -4.46
N ALA A 10 17.53 24.38 -4.06
CA ALA A 10 17.29 22.94 -4.06
C ALA A 10 16.16 22.72 -3.06
N MET A 11 14.92 22.82 -3.54
CA MET A 11 13.78 22.25 -2.85
C MET A 11 14.06 20.75 -2.84
N PHE A 12 14.64 20.27 -1.75
CA PHE A 12 14.38 18.93 -1.30
C PHE A 12 12.86 18.87 -1.14
N PRO A 13 12.11 18.15 -1.98
CA PRO A 13 10.77 17.77 -1.58
C PRO A 13 10.99 17.01 -0.26
N ALA A 14 10.55 17.61 0.83
CA ALA A 14 10.35 16.90 2.07
C ALA A 14 9.35 15.81 1.70
N LEU A 15 9.89 14.63 1.37
CA LEU A 15 9.14 13.40 1.27
C LEU A 15 8.30 13.39 2.54
N PRO A 16 6.96 13.30 2.47
CA PRO A 16 6.27 12.82 3.64
C PRO A 16 6.99 11.53 3.99
N ILE A 17 7.46 11.45 5.24
CA ILE A 17 7.96 10.22 5.82
C ILE A 17 6.72 9.33 5.94
N VAL A 18 6.19 8.87 4.80
CA VAL A 18 5.34 7.70 4.74
C VAL A 18 6.26 6.60 5.17
N ASN A 19 6.06 6.27 6.43
CA ASN A 19 6.85 5.37 7.22
C ASN A 19 7.01 4.06 6.43
N ALA A 20 8.18 3.85 5.82
CA ALA A 20 8.51 2.59 5.16
C ALA A 20 8.35 1.40 6.13
N GLY A 21 8.41 1.67 7.44
CA GLY A 21 8.08 0.73 8.51
C GLY A 21 6.59 0.36 8.63
N THR A 22 5.64 1.28 8.35
CA THR A 22 4.21 0.93 8.34
C THR A 22 3.79 0.24 7.05
N ALA A 23 4.35 0.65 5.90
CA ALA A 23 4.10 -0.06 4.64
C ALA A 23 4.55 -1.52 4.75
N SER A 24 5.77 -1.77 5.22
CA SER A 24 6.30 -3.12 5.40
C SER A 24 5.58 -3.93 6.49
N ALA A 25 5.16 -3.31 7.59
CA ALA A 25 4.38 -4.01 8.62
C ALA A 25 3.03 -4.46 8.07
N ASN A 26 2.39 -3.65 7.23
CA ASN A 26 1.04 -3.93 6.77
C ASN A 26 1.01 -4.84 5.54
N GLU A 27 2.05 -4.78 4.68
CA GLU A 27 2.32 -5.80 3.67
C GLU A 27 2.52 -7.18 4.30
N TYR A 28 3.23 -7.24 5.44
CA TYR A 28 3.41 -8.47 6.21
C TYR A 28 2.10 -8.95 6.85
N SER A 29 1.29 -8.05 7.43
CA SER A 29 -0.04 -8.38 7.95
C SER A 29 -0.96 -8.95 6.87
N CYS A 30 -0.95 -8.34 5.68
CA CYS A 30 -1.68 -8.83 4.52
C CYS A 30 -1.22 -10.24 4.11
N ALA A 31 0.09 -10.46 3.98
CA ALA A 31 0.63 -11.76 3.61
C ALA A 31 0.33 -12.83 4.68
N ASN A 32 0.39 -12.47 5.95
CA ASN A 32 0.05 -13.34 7.07
C ASN A 32 -1.45 -13.69 7.10
N ALA A 33 -2.34 -12.72 6.83
CA ALA A 33 -3.78 -12.94 6.74
C ALA A 33 -4.14 -13.88 5.58
N ALA A 34 -3.51 -13.70 4.41
CA ALA A 34 -3.62 -14.63 3.28
C ALA A 34 -3.12 -16.04 3.65
N ALA A 35 -1.94 -16.14 4.26
CA ALA A 35 -1.35 -17.42 4.65
C ALA A 35 -2.23 -18.15 5.68
N THR A 36 -2.73 -17.44 6.69
CA THR A 36 -3.63 -17.99 7.72
C THR A 36 -4.97 -18.43 7.14
N SER A 37 -5.42 -17.75 6.08
CA SER A 37 -6.64 -18.13 5.34
C SER A 37 -6.43 -19.28 4.34
N GLY A 38 -5.22 -19.83 4.22
CA GLY A 38 -4.91 -20.96 3.34
C GLY A 38 -4.59 -20.59 1.88
N TYR A 39 -4.40 -19.30 1.58
CA TYR A 39 -4.01 -18.83 0.24
C TYR A 39 -2.54 -19.08 -0.10
N VAL A 40 -1.71 -19.45 0.88
CA VAL A 40 -0.38 -19.97 0.63
C VAL A 40 -0.48 -21.50 0.64
N ASN A 41 -0.25 -22.10 -0.52
CA ASN A 41 -0.34 -23.54 -0.73
C ASN A 41 0.56 -23.98 -1.91
N GLU A 42 0.44 -25.23 -2.35
CA GLU A 42 1.24 -25.80 -3.44
C GLU A 42 1.03 -25.14 -4.82
N HIS A 43 -0.05 -24.36 -4.98
CA HIS A 43 -0.39 -23.65 -6.21
C HIS A 43 -0.19 -22.13 -6.11
N LYS A 44 -0.01 -21.59 -4.90
CA LYS A 44 0.16 -20.16 -4.67
C LYS A 44 1.22 -19.94 -3.61
N PHE A 45 2.38 -19.43 -4.03
CA PHE A 45 3.53 -19.27 -3.16
C PHE A 45 3.43 -18.02 -2.30
N LEU A 46 4.10 -18.02 -1.16
CA LEU A 46 4.18 -16.86 -0.28
C LEU A 46 4.70 -15.61 -1.00
N ALA A 47 5.62 -15.77 -1.95
CA ALA A 47 6.14 -14.67 -2.75
C ALA A 47 5.06 -14.01 -3.64
N ASP A 48 4.17 -14.80 -4.24
CA ASP A 48 3.07 -14.29 -5.05
C ASP A 48 2.07 -13.52 -4.18
N VAL A 49 1.79 -14.03 -2.98
CA VAL A 49 0.93 -13.37 -2.00
C VAL A 49 1.54 -12.03 -1.55
N GLN A 50 2.84 -12.00 -1.24
CA GLN A 50 3.53 -10.77 -0.86
C GLN A 50 3.50 -9.74 -2.00
N GLN A 51 3.66 -10.18 -3.25
CA GLN A 51 3.56 -9.30 -4.41
C GLN A 51 2.14 -8.76 -4.59
N ASP A 52 1.11 -9.60 -4.46
CA ASP A 52 -0.29 -9.16 -4.49
C ASP A 52 -0.55 -8.11 -3.40
N CYS A 53 -0.07 -8.35 -2.19
CA CYS A 53 -0.20 -7.42 -1.06
C CYS A 53 0.50 -6.08 -1.31
N ALA A 54 1.73 -6.09 -1.85
CA ALA A 54 2.45 -4.86 -2.19
C ALA A 54 1.72 -4.03 -3.26
N VAL A 55 1.14 -4.69 -4.27
CA VAL A 55 0.32 -4.01 -5.29
C VAL A 55 -0.94 -3.40 -4.67
N ALA A 56 -1.65 -4.16 -3.83
CA ALA A 56 -2.82 -3.64 -3.11
C ALA A 56 -2.45 -2.43 -2.24
N TYR A 57 -1.30 -2.48 -1.57
CA TYR A 57 -0.78 -1.37 -0.77
C TYR A 57 -0.49 -0.13 -1.60
N GLY A 58 0.16 -0.31 -2.74
CA GLY A 58 0.45 0.77 -3.69
C GLY A 58 -0.81 1.40 -4.28
N ILE A 59 -1.88 0.63 -4.48
CA ILE A 59 -3.19 1.16 -4.91
C ILE A 59 -3.82 1.99 -3.79
N ALA A 60 -3.85 1.47 -2.57
CA ALA A 60 -4.48 2.14 -1.42
C ALA A 60 -3.74 3.42 -1.00
N ASN A 61 -2.44 3.51 -1.25
CA ASN A 61 -1.57 4.63 -0.85
C ASN A 61 -0.99 5.40 -2.04
N ALA A 62 -1.67 5.35 -3.20
CA ALA A 62 -1.22 6.04 -4.40
C ALA A 62 -1.06 7.55 -4.15
N ASP A 63 0.01 8.14 -4.71
CA ASP A 63 0.22 9.59 -4.68
C ASP A 63 -0.99 10.33 -5.25
N GLY A 64 -1.41 11.40 -4.57
CA GLY A 64 -2.54 12.24 -4.96
C GLY A 64 -3.83 12.00 -4.19
N VAL A 65 -3.91 10.98 -3.33
CA VAL A 65 -5.00 10.84 -2.35
C VAL A 65 -4.91 11.98 -1.33
N SER A 66 -5.80 12.97 -1.46
CA SER A 66 -5.75 14.21 -0.67
C SER A 66 -6.95 14.37 0.26
N THR A 67 -7.98 13.55 0.07
CA THR A 67 -9.22 13.58 0.84
C THR A 67 -9.58 12.20 1.38
N GLN A 68 -10.37 12.16 2.46
CA GLN A 68 -10.85 10.90 3.03
C GLN A 68 -11.70 10.11 2.03
N SER A 69 -12.47 10.78 1.16
CA SER A 69 -13.26 10.11 0.12
C SER A 69 -12.38 9.43 -0.93
N GLU A 70 -11.26 10.04 -1.31
CA GLU A 70 -10.29 9.44 -2.23
C GLU A 70 -9.55 8.28 -1.56
N ALA A 71 -9.24 8.38 -0.27
CA ALA A 71 -8.63 7.30 0.49
C ALA A 71 -9.56 6.08 0.55
N SER A 72 -10.84 6.27 0.85
CA SER A 72 -11.83 5.19 0.84
C SER A 72 -12.00 4.56 -0.55
N ALA A 73 -11.95 5.37 -1.61
CA ALA A 73 -12.01 4.86 -2.98
C ALA A 73 -10.75 4.07 -3.38
N ALA A 74 -9.57 4.51 -2.94
CA ALA A 74 -8.30 3.83 -3.16
C ALA A 74 -8.25 2.48 -2.42
N VAL A 75 -8.71 2.45 -1.17
CA VAL A 75 -8.85 1.20 -0.39
C VAL A 75 -9.81 0.24 -1.08
N ALA A 76 -11.00 0.72 -1.49
CA ALA A 76 -11.95 -0.12 -2.21
C ALA A 76 -11.37 -0.67 -3.53
N ALA A 77 -10.56 0.11 -4.25
CA ALA A 77 -9.86 -0.35 -5.45
C ALA A 77 -8.81 -1.44 -5.13
N ALA A 78 -8.06 -1.30 -4.03
CA ALA A 78 -7.11 -2.29 -3.57
C ALA A 78 -7.79 -3.61 -3.16
N GLU A 79 -8.92 -3.53 -2.46
CA GLU A 79 -9.73 -4.71 -2.11
C GLU A 79 -10.28 -5.40 -3.37
N GLN A 80 -10.76 -4.64 -4.34
CA GLN A 80 -11.25 -5.20 -5.61
C GLN A 80 -10.13 -5.88 -6.40
N TYR A 81 -8.92 -5.31 -6.39
CA TYR A 81 -7.75 -5.96 -6.97
C TYR A 81 -7.53 -7.33 -6.32
N LEU A 82 -7.50 -7.43 -4.99
CA LEU A 82 -7.32 -8.70 -4.28
C LEU A 82 -8.45 -9.69 -4.59
N ARG A 83 -9.71 -9.25 -4.59
CA ARG A 83 -10.84 -10.12 -4.97
C ARG A 83 -10.68 -10.67 -6.39
N SER A 84 -10.18 -9.87 -7.34
CA SER A 84 -9.88 -10.34 -8.71
C SER A 84 -8.77 -11.39 -8.77
N ARG A 85 -7.86 -11.40 -7.79
CA ARG A 85 -6.80 -12.41 -7.62
C ARG A 85 -7.30 -13.69 -6.93
N GLY A 86 -8.59 -13.74 -6.59
CA GLY A 86 -9.25 -14.89 -5.97
C GLY A 86 -9.28 -14.86 -4.45
N TYR A 87 -8.83 -13.77 -3.80
CA TYR A 87 -8.98 -13.63 -2.34
C TYR A 87 -10.45 -13.39 -1.98
N ASP A 88 -10.96 -14.17 -1.02
CA ASP A 88 -12.34 -14.05 -0.57
C ASP A 88 -12.53 -12.80 0.31
N ALA A 89 -13.76 -12.31 0.41
CA ALA A 89 -14.03 -11.03 1.07
C ALA A 89 -13.57 -11.01 2.54
N ALA A 90 -13.80 -12.10 3.26
CA ALA A 90 -13.40 -12.24 4.67
C ALA A 90 -11.88 -12.26 4.87
N THR A 91 -11.11 -12.73 3.87
CA THR A 91 -9.64 -12.67 3.93
C THR A 91 -9.16 -11.25 3.65
N VAL A 92 -9.74 -10.58 2.64
CA VAL A 92 -9.40 -9.20 2.28
C VAL A 92 -9.66 -8.24 3.45
N GLU A 93 -10.77 -8.39 4.18
CA GLU A 93 -11.05 -7.60 5.38
C GLU A 93 -9.99 -7.80 6.49
N GLN A 94 -9.44 -9.01 6.62
CA GLN A 94 -8.39 -9.31 7.60
C GLN A 94 -6.99 -8.83 7.18
N MET A 95 -6.79 -8.49 5.91
CA MET A 95 -5.49 -8.01 5.41
C MET A 95 -5.17 -6.57 5.81
N ASP A 96 -6.15 -5.82 6.35
CA ASP A 96 -6.03 -4.43 6.81
C ASP A 96 -5.26 -3.52 5.85
N ILE A 97 -5.55 -3.56 4.54
CA ILE A 97 -4.80 -2.84 3.50
C ILE A 97 -4.72 -1.32 3.74
N ALA A 98 -5.71 -0.77 4.44
CA ALA A 98 -5.79 0.64 4.77
C ALA A 98 -4.98 1.04 6.02
N GLY A 99 -4.41 0.07 6.74
CA GLY A 99 -3.65 0.30 7.97
C GLY A 99 -4.51 0.94 9.05
N HIS A 100 -5.72 0.42 9.28
CA HIS A 100 -6.60 0.81 10.38
C HIS A 100 -6.09 0.32 11.74
N GLY A 101 -4.76 0.20 11.89
CA GLY A 101 -4.11 0.17 13.18
C GLY A 101 -4.47 1.45 13.93
N VAL A 102 -5.27 1.24 14.98
CA VAL A 102 -5.65 2.20 16.03
C VAL A 102 -4.60 3.28 16.36
#